data_AF-A0AAD5S7U2-F1
#
_entry.id   AF-A0AAD5S7U2-F1
#
_cell.length_a   1.000
_cell.length_b   1.000
_cell.length_c   1.000
_cell.angle_alpha   90.00
_cell.angle_beta   90.00
_cell.angle_gamma   90.00
#
_symmetry.space_group_name_H-M   'P 1'
#
loop_
_entity.id
_entity.type
_entity.pdbx_description
1 polymer ?
#
loop_
_entity_poly.entity_id
_entity_poly.type
_entity_poly.pdbx_seq_one_letter_code
_entity_poly.pdbx_strand_id
1 'polypeptide(L)'
;MHTDADMQNAIRALEEALGDFVLSAPSPTPSETAEEEEDRFQQILKEQQEKRDPKKALPRFFFKKSADPGDNPVSTALTAASYEQFLEHQTDQLLTNEELDVLWDLLCEQSSDGDDENRKISFVNFEIVSSMLPPKLQVFFKASTFLHFAQDEDGLIPVLQFFNYVLRKVSLLQARLDMSAYDNDHDGFLTED
;
A
#
# COMPACT_ATOMS: atom_id res chain seq x y z
N MET A 1 10.62 63.99 52.07
CA MET A 1 9.46 64.38 51.25
C MET A 1 9.92 65.08 49.96
N HIS A 2 10.65 64.39 49.07
CA HIS A 2 11.10 64.95 47.78
C HIS A 2 11.11 63.92 46.63
N THR A 3 10.62 62.70 46.85
CA THR A 3 10.80 61.57 45.90
C THR A 3 9.62 61.35 44.96
N ASP A 4 8.44 61.91 45.25
CA ASP A 4 7.22 61.58 44.51
C ASP A 4 7.06 62.43 43.22
N ALA A 5 7.48 63.70 43.28
CA ALA A 5 7.45 64.59 42.11
C ALA A 5 8.49 64.21 41.04
N ASP A 6 9.68 63.76 41.46
CA ASP A 6 10.73 63.29 40.54
C ASP A 6 10.33 61.97 39.86
N MET A 7 9.64 61.08 40.59
CA MET A 7 9.14 59.83 40.04
C MET A 7 8.02 60.05 39.02
N GLN A 8 7.10 60.99 39.27
CA GLN A 8 6.04 61.32 38.32
C GLN A 8 6.59 61.99 37.05
N ASN A 9 7.60 62.86 37.17
CA ASN A 9 8.26 63.44 36.00
C ASN A 9 9.05 62.40 35.20
N ALA A 10 9.69 61.44 35.86
CA ALA A 10 10.39 60.35 35.20
C ALA A 10 9.42 59.43 34.43
N ILE A 11 8.26 59.11 35.01
CA ILE A 11 7.23 58.31 34.34
C ILE A 11 6.70 59.05 33.11
N ARG A 12 6.39 60.34 33.22
CA ARG A 12 5.88 61.13 32.09
C ARG A 12 6.89 61.22 30.94
N ALA A 13 8.18 61.40 31.26
CA ALA A 13 9.25 61.41 30.25
C ALA A 13 9.42 60.05 29.56
N LEU A 14 9.16 58.95 30.27
CA LEU A 14 9.23 57.59 29.73
C LEU A 14 8.04 57.29 28.81
N GLU A 15 6.84 57.78 29.17
CA GLU A 15 5.64 57.67 28.33
C GLU A 15 5.77 58.48 27.03
N GLU A 16 6.33 59.69 27.08
CA GLU A 16 6.62 60.50 25.89
C GLU A 16 7.65 59.82 24.97
N ALA A 17 8.74 59.30 25.55
CA ALA A 17 9.76 58.58 24.79
C ALA A 17 9.26 57.26 24.18
N LEU A 18 8.35 56.55 24.86
CA LEU A 18 7.70 55.35 24.33
C LEU A 18 6.69 55.69 23.22
N GLY A 19 5.95 56.79 23.35
CA GLY A 19 5.00 57.27 22.35
C GLY A 19 5.68 57.57 21.01
N ASP A 20 6.82 58.28 21.05
CA ASP A 20 7.60 58.60 19.85
C ASP A 20 8.24 57.35 19.21
N PHE A 21 8.65 56.36 20.02
CA PHE A 21 9.23 55.12 19.51
C PHE A 21 8.21 54.23 18.78
N VAL A 22 6.98 54.12 19.30
CA VAL A 22 5.92 53.29 18.70
C VAL A 22 5.37 53.92 17.41
N LEU A 23 5.37 55.25 17.28
CA LEU A 23 4.96 55.93 16.05
C LEU A 23 6.07 56.00 15.00
N SER A 24 7.34 55.85 15.39
CA SER A 24 8.50 55.88 14.48
C SER A 24 8.93 54.51 13.96
N ALA A 25 8.42 53.41 14.51
CA ALA A 25 8.73 52.07 14.02
C ALA A 25 7.70 51.65 12.94
N PRO A 26 8.07 51.59 11.65
CA PRO A 26 7.18 51.01 10.65
C PRO A 26 6.99 49.53 10.98
N SER A 27 5.80 49.14 11.44
CA SER A 27 5.42 47.73 11.47
C SER A 27 5.29 47.27 10.02
N PRO A 28 6.09 46.29 9.55
CA PRO A 28 5.86 45.71 8.23
C PRO A 28 4.44 45.16 8.19
N THR A 29 3.68 45.56 7.18
CA THR A 29 2.31 45.07 7.04
C THR A 29 2.36 43.57 6.71
N PRO A 30 1.50 42.72 7.31
CA PRO A 30 1.54 41.27 7.09
C PRO A 30 1.26 40.84 5.64
N SER A 31 0.79 41.77 4.79
CA SER A 31 0.53 41.55 3.36
C SER A 31 1.81 41.53 2.53
N GLU A 32 2.76 42.44 2.79
CA GLU A 32 4.00 42.56 2.01
C GLU A 32 4.95 41.38 2.28
N THR A 33 4.98 40.87 3.51
CA THR A 33 5.79 39.69 3.87
C THR A 33 5.27 38.40 3.23
N ALA A 34 3.96 38.27 3.03
CA ALA A 34 3.36 37.06 2.48
C ALA A 34 3.57 36.96 0.96
N GLU A 35 3.48 38.07 0.23
CA GLU A 35 3.77 38.13 -1.21
C GLU A 35 5.26 37.86 -1.47
N GLU A 36 6.16 38.44 -0.68
CA GLU A 36 7.61 38.18 -0.78
C GLU A 36 7.98 36.71 -0.47
N GLU A 37 7.31 36.09 0.52
CA GLU A 37 7.50 34.68 0.85
C GLU A 37 6.99 33.75 -0.26
N GLU A 38 5.86 34.08 -0.86
CA GLU A 38 5.29 33.34 -2.00
C GLU A 38 6.22 33.44 -3.23
N ASP A 39 6.70 34.64 -3.56
CA ASP A 39 7.64 34.84 -4.67
C ASP A 39 8.94 34.06 -4.46
N ARG A 40 9.46 34.06 -3.22
CA ARG A 40 10.64 33.28 -2.85
C ARG A 40 10.38 31.77 -2.93
N PHE A 41 9.20 31.31 -2.53
CA PHE A 41 8.80 29.91 -2.65
C PHE A 41 8.73 29.48 -4.12
N GLN A 42 8.10 30.30 -4.98
CA GLN A 42 8.00 30.03 -6.42
C GLN A 42 9.39 29.98 -7.08
N GLN A 43 10.31 30.86 -6.68
CA GLN A 43 11.67 30.86 -7.20
C GLN A 43 12.44 29.58 -6.84
N ILE A 44 12.33 29.10 -5.61
CA ILE A 44 12.94 27.83 -5.16
C ILE A 44 12.33 26.64 -5.92
N LEU A 45 11.02 26.64 -6.15
CA LEU A 45 10.32 25.57 -6.85
C LEU A 45 10.76 25.46 -8.30
N LYS A 46 10.95 26.61 -8.97
CA LYS A 46 11.47 26.70 -10.34
C LYS A 46 12.92 26.20 -10.44
N GLU A 47 13.78 26.61 -9.51
CA GLU A 47 15.18 26.15 -9.47
C GLU A 47 15.27 24.62 -9.24
N GLN A 48 14.39 24.05 -8.40
CA GLN A 48 14.30 22.61 -8.17
C GLN A 48 13.78 21.84 -9.39
N GLN A 49 12.86 22.42 -10.17
CA GLN A 49 12.38 21.82 -11.42
C GLN A 49 13.46 21.83 -12.50
N GLU A 50 14.24 22.90 -12.63
CA GLU A 50 15.35 22.99 -13.59
C GLU A 50 16.50 22.03 -13.26
N LYS A 51 16.73 21.74 -11.97
CA LYS A 51 17.71 20.73 -11.52
C LYS A 51 17.24 19.29 -11.67
N ARG A 52 15.93 19.06 -11.81
CA ARG A 52 15.36 17.72 -12.00
C ARG A 52 15.42 17.32 -13.47
N ASP A 53 16.40 16.50 -13.80
CA ASP A 53 16.47 15.81 -15.09
C ASP A 53 15.35 14.73 -15.14
N PRO A 54 14.26 14.92 -15.89
CA PRO A 54 13.08 14.03 -15.82
C PRO A 54 13.42 12.59 -16.23
N LYS A 55 14.49 12.43 -17.04
CA LYS A 55 15.01 11.12 -17.49
C LYS A 55 15.85 10.39 -16.44
N LYS A 56 16.35 11.07 -15.40
CA LYS A 56 17.11 10.46 -14.29
C LYS A 56 16.22 10.17 -13.07
N ALA A 57 15.07 10.83 -12.97
CA ALA A 57 14.18 10.71 -11.82
C ALA A 57 13.30 9.45 -11.86
N LEU A 58 12.96 8.91 -13.04
CA LEU A 58 12.20 7.68 -13.15
C LEU A 58 13.08 6.51 -13.62
N PRO A 59 13.10 5.39 -12.87
CA PRO A 59 13.62 4.13 -13.38
C PRO A 59 12.94 3.78 -14.71
N ARG A 60 13.69 3.22 -15.65
CA ARG A 60 13.12 2.75 -16.91
C ARG A 60 12.36 1.45 -16.63
N PHE A 61 11.03 1.51 -16.69
CA PHE A 61 10.17 0.34 -16.42
C PHE A 61 9.98 -0.59 -17.63
N PHE A 62 10.27 -0.10 -18.84
CA PHE A 62 10.10 -0.87 -20.07
C PHE A 62 11.45 -1.10 -20.75
N PHE A 63 11.77 -2.37 -20.97
CA PHE A 63 12.88 -2.80 -21.82
C PHE A 63 12.27 -3.49 -23.02
N LYS A 64 12.38 -2.88 -24.20
CA LYS A 64 11.98 -3.53 -25.45
C LYS A 64 12.81 -4.80 -25.58
N LYS A 65 12.14 -5.95 -25.59
CA LYS A 65 12.77 -7.24 -25.81
C LYS A 65 13.52 -7.18 -27.14
N SER A 66 14.79 -7.60 -27.13
CA SER A 66 15.58 -7.70 -28.36
C SER A 66 14.82 -8.59 -29.34
N ALA A 67 14.62 -8.11 -30.57
CA ALA A 67 13.85 -8.86 -31.58
C ALA A 67 14.56 -10.15 -32.01
N ASP A 68 15.81 -10.36 -31.61
CA ASP A 68 16.62 -11.51 -31.98
C ASP A 68 16.92 -12.39 -30.74
N PRO A 69 16.23 -13.53 -30.57
CA PRO A 69 16.48 -14.50 -29.50
C PRO A 69 17.91 -15.09 -29.51
N GLY A 70 18.67 -14.87 -30.59
CA GLY A 70 20.01 -15.40 -30.82
C GLY A 70 21.17 -14.55 -30.29
N ASP A 71 20.95 -13.31 -29.88
CA ASP A 71 22.04 -12.35 -29.57
C ASP A 71 22.82 -12.69 -28.28
N ASN A 72 22.24 -13.45 -27.35
CA ASN A 72 22.92 -13.90 -26.12
C ASN A 72 22.36 -15.24 -25.60
N PRO A 73 22.93 -16.41 -25.97
CA PRO A 73 22.43 -17.72 -25.56
C PRO A 73 22.42 -17.89 -24.02
N VAL A 74 23.34 -17.24 -23.32
CA VAL A 74 23.40 -17.23 -21.85
C VAL A 74 22.20 -16.51 -21.24
N SER A 75 21.78 -15.38 -21.82
CA SER A 75 20.62 -14.62 -21.33
C SER A 75 19.33 -15.41 -21.54
N THR A 76 19.19 -16.08 -22.68
CA THR A 76 18.03 -16.93 -22.98
C THR A 76 17.96 -18.12 -22.03
N ALA A 77 19.09 -18.82 -21.81
CA ALA A 77 19.16 -19.94 -20.88
C ALA A 77 18.89 -19.53 -19.42
N LEU A 78 19.43 -18.39 -18.98
CA LEU A 78 19.17 -17.85 -17.65
C LEU A 78 17.69 -17.50 -17.47
N THR A 79 17.08 -16.88 -18.48
CA THR A 79 15.66 -16.51 -18.42
C THR A 79 14.80 -17.76 -18.31
N ALA A 80 15.05 -18.76 -19.16
CA ALA A 80 14.34 -20.04 -19.12
C ALA A 80 14.47 -20.72 -17.75
N ALA A 81 15.69 -20.85 -17.21
CA ALA A 81 15.92 -21.45 -15.90
C ALA A 81 15.26 -20.66 -14.75
N SER A 82 15.30 -19.33 -14.82
CA SER A 82 14.65 -18.47 -13.82
C SER A 82 13.14 -18.60 -13.84
N TYR A 83 12.56 -18.77 -15.03
CA TYR A 83 11.13 -18.93 -15.21
C TYR A 83 10.66 -20.31 -14.76
N GLU A 84 11.39 -21.37 -15.10
CA GLU A 84 11.13 -22.72 -14.62
C GLU A 84 11.09 -22.76 -13.08
N GLN A 85 12.10 -22.20 -12.41
CA GLN A 85 12.12 -22.11 -10.95
C GLN A 85 10.96 -21.27 -10.38
N PHE A 86 10.58 -20.20 -11.07
CA PHE A 86 9.42 -19.38 -10.69
C PHE A 86 8.11 -20.17 -10.79
N LEU A 87 7.92 -20.94 -11.86
CA LEU A 87 6.74 -21.78 -12.06
C LEU A 87 6.66 -22.90 -11.03
N GLU A 88 7.78 -23.58 -10.74
CA GLU A 88 7.86 -24.57 -9.67
C GLU A 88 7.41 -23.96 -8.34
N HIS A 89 7.99 -22.81 -7.98
CA HIS A 89 7.64 -22.11 -6.74
C HIS A 89 6.18 -21.64 -6.68
N GLN A 90 5.56 -21.27 -7.80
CA GLN A 90 4.13 -20.94 -7.86
C GLN A 90 3.26 -22.19 -7.76
N THR A 91 3.70 -23.29 -8.37
CA THR A 91 3.00 -24.58 -8.34
C THR A 91 2.98 -25.15 -6.93
N ASP A 92 4.11 -25.08 -6.21
CA ASP A 92 4.20 -25.49 -4.80
C ASP A 92 3.27 -24.69 -3.88
N GLN A 93 2.96 -23.44 -4.27
CA GLN A 93 2.03 -22.58 -3.53
C GLN A 93 0.54 -22.85 -3.84
N LEU A 94 0.20 -23.62 -4.88
CA LEU A 94 -1.18 -24.00 -5.16
C LEU A 94 -1.72 -24.98 -4.12
N LEU A 95 -2.89 -24.70 -3.56
CA LEU A 95 -3.53 -25.59 -2.59
C LEU A 95 -3.93 -26.92 -3.24
N THR A 96 -3.60 -28.04 -2.59
CA THR A 96 -4.07 -29.36 -3.00
C THR A 96 -5.52 -29.58 -2.55
N ASN A 97 -6.19 -30.59 -3.11
CA ASN A 97 -7.54 -30.96 -2.65
C ASN A 97 -7.54 -31.36 -1.17
N GLU A 98 -6.52 -32.09 -0.72
CA GLU A 98 -6.39 -32.48 0.69
C GLU A 98 -6.25 -31.27 1.61
N GLU A 99 -5.49 -30.25 1.19
CA GLU A 99 -5.37 -28.98 1.95
C GLU A 99 -6.68 -28.20 1.98
N LEU A 100 -7.48 -28.27 0.91
CA LEU A 100 -8.81 -27.66 0.84
C LEU A 100 -9.81 -28.41 1.73
N ASP A 101 -9.74 -29.74 1.79
CA ASP A 101 -10.58 -30.54 2.67
C ASP A 101 -10.27 -30.22 4.14
N VAL A 102 -8.98 -30.16 4.51
CA VAL A 102 -8.55 -29.75 5.86
C VAL A 102 -9.02 -28.34 6.21
N LEU A 103 -8.96 -27.41 5.25
CA LEU A 103 -9.50 -26.05 5.45
C LEU A 103 -11.00 -26.08 5.72
N TRP A 104 -11.76 -26.84 4.93
CA TRP A 104 -13.20 -26.97 5.08
C TRP A 104 -13.56 -27.55 6.44
N ASP A 105 -12.91 -28.65 6.85
CA ASP A 105 -13.16 -29.31 8.11
C ASP A 105 -12.89 -28.38 9.30
N LEU A 106 -11.76 -27.67 9.31
CA LEU A 106 -11.42 -26.73 10.39
C LEU A 106 -12.38 -25.53 10.44
N LEU A 107 -12.82 -25.02 9.29
CA LEU A 107 -13.84 -23.97 9.26
C LEU A 107 -15.17 -24.48 9.83
N CYS A 108 -15.53 -25.73 9.53
CA CYS A 108 -16.72 -26.38 10.07
C CYS A 108 -16.61 -26.60 11.58
N GLU A 109 -15.49 -27.06 12.10
CA GLU A 109 -15.29 -27.26 13.54
C GLU A 109 -15.38 -25.97 14.36
N GLN A 110 -14.93 -24.84 13.81
CA GLN A 110 -14.84 -23.56 14.54
C GLN A 110 -16.01 -22.59 14.28
N SER A 111 -17.03 -23.03 13.54
CA SER A 111 -18.20 -22.21 13.19
C SER A 111 -19.46 -22.62 13.94
N SER A 112 -20.52 -21.83 13.80
CA SER A 112 -21.82 -22.13 14.40
C SER A 112 -22.37 -23.48 13.94
N ASP A 113 -22.98 -24.22 14.87
CA ASP A 113 -23.73 -25.44 14.52
C ASP A 113 -24.88 -25.11 13.55
N GLY A 114 -24.88 -25.76 12.39
CA GLY A 114 -25.86 -25.58 11.34
C GLY A 114 -25.51 -26.35 10.07
N ASP A 115 -26.42 -26.33 9.10
CA ASP A 115 -26.19 -26.85 7.75
C ASP A 115 -25.08 -26.05 7.05
N ASP A 116 -24.40 -26.68 6.08
CA ASP A 116 -23.25 -26.09 5.36
C ASP A 116 -23.55 -24.70 4.75
N GLU A 117 -24.78 -24.45 4.32
CA GLU A 117 -25.20 -23.16 3.75
C GLU A 117 -25.40 -22.05 4.80
N ASN A 118 -25.76 -22.41 6.03
CA ASN A 118 -26.12 -21.47 7.10
C ASN A 118 -25.02 -21.26 8.13
N ARG A 119 -23.94 -22.04 8.03
CA ARG A 119 -22.80 -22.03 8.92
C ARG A 119 -22.04 -20.72 8.84
N LYS A 120 -21.78 -20.11 10.00
CA LYS A 120 -21.16 -18.78 10.12
C LYS A 120 -20.00 -18.79 11.10
N ILE A 121 -19.01 -17.95 10.85
CA ILE A 121 -17.80 -17.84 11.67
C ILE A 121 -17.56 -16.40 12.10
N SER A 122 -17.13 -16.23 13.35
CA SER A 122 -16.72 -14.93 13.91
C SER A 122 -15.28 -14.61 13.50
N PHE A 123 -14.89 -13.34 13.60
CA PHE A 123 -13.50 -12.95 13.33
C PHE A 123 -12.50 -13.63 14.28
N VAL A 124 -12.86 -13.83 15.54
CA VAL A 124 -12.00 -14.51 16.53
C VAL A 124 -11.77 -15.97 16.12
N ASN A 125 -12.83 -16.69 15.76
CA ASN A 125 -12.71 -18.09 15.33
C ASN A 125 -11.99 -18.19 13.99
N PHE A 126 -12.16 -17.20 13.11
CA PHE A 126 -11.42 -17.08 11.86
C PHE A 126 -9.90 -16.97 12.10
N GLU A 127 -9.46 -16.17 13.08
CA GLU A 127 -8.04 -16.12 13.47
C GLU A 127 -7.55 -17.42 14.11
N ILE A 128 -8.39 -18.09 14.92
CA ILE A 128 -8.07 -19.40 15.51
C ILE A 128 -7.81 -20.42 14.40
N VAL A 129 -8.73 -20.54 13.41
CA VAL A 129 -8.55 -21.40 12.23
C VAL A 129 -7.24 -21.06 11.51
N SER A 130 -6.96 -19.77 11.26
CA SER A 130 -5.70 -19.35 10.64
C SER A 130 -4.46 -19.85 11.38
N SER A 131 -4.47 -19.83 12.72
CA SER A 131 -3.31 -20.25 13.52
C SER A 131 -3.07 -21.77 13.52
N MET A 132 -4.11 -22.57 13.22
CA MET A 132 -4.01 -24.02 13.09
C MET A 132 -3.58 -24.46 11.69
N LEU A 133 -3.71 -23.59 10.69
CA LEU A 133 -3.41 -23.90 9.30
C LEU A 133 -1.93 -23.67 8.95
N PRO A 134 -1.39 -24.41 7.95
CA PRO A 134 -0.06 -24.16 7.39
C PRO A 134 0.10 -22.73 6.84
N PRO A 135 1.32 -22.16 6.80
CA PRO A 135 1.58 -20.80 6.30
C PRO A 135 1.02 -20.50 4.90
N LYS A 136 0.99 -21.53 4.04
CA LYS A 136 0.44 -21.47 2.68
C LYS A 136 -1.05 -21.08 2.66
N LEU A 137 -1.83 -21.55 3.63
CA LEU A 137 -3.26 -21.26 3.78
C LEU A 137 -3.52 -19.95 4.53
N GLN A 138 -2.61 -19.55 5.41
CA GLN A 138 -2.73 -18.32 6.21
C GLN A 138 -2.82 -17.05 5.37
N VAL A 139 -2.29 -17.06 4.14
CA VAL A 139 -2.35 -15.90 3.23
C VAL A 139 -3.77 -15.45 2.90
N PHE A 140 -4.76 -16.34 3.03
CA PHE A 140 -6.18 -16.06 2.83
C PHE A 140 -6.84 -15.43 4.06
N PHE A 141 -6.26 -15.62 5.26
CA PHE A 141 -6.82 -15.21 6.55
C PHE A 141 -6.38 -13.81 6.97
N LYS A 142 -6.55 -12.83 6.10
CA LYS A 142 -6.31 -11.41 6.43
C LYS A 142 -7.58 -10.77 6.96
N ALA A 143 -7.45 -9.86 7.92
CA ALA A 143 -8.57 -9.03 8.38
C ALA A 143 -9.27 -8.32 7.21
N SER A 144 -8.50 -7.83 6.23
CA SER A 144 -9.05 -7.27 4.99
C SER A 144 -9.95 -8.27 4.26
N THR A 145 -9.54 -9.54 4.14
CA THR A 145 -10.33 -10.58 3.47
C THR A 145 -11.63 -10.84 4.20
N PHE A 146 -11.60 -10.96 5.53
CA PHE A 146 -12.81 -11.15 6.35
C PHE A 146 -13.83 -10.02 6.12
N LEU A 147 -13.35 -8.78 6.07
CA LEU A 147 -14.21 -7.60 5.84
C LEU A 147 -14.78 -7.49 4.42
N HIS A 148 -14.33 -8.30 3.44
CA HIS A 148 -14.93 -8.32 2.10
C HIS A 148 -16.29 -9.04 2.07
N PHE A 149 -16.61 -9.85 3.08
CA PHE A 149 -17.86 -10.60 3.14
C PHE A 149 -18.93 -9.79 3.85
N ALA A 150 -20.18 -9.96 3.43
CA ALA A 150 -21.32 -9.39 4.13
C ALA A 150 -21.42 -10.04 5.52
N GLN A 151 -21.37 -9.21 6.55
CA GLN A 151 -21.53 -9.62 7.94
C GLN A 151 -22.99 -9.52 8.34
N ASP A 152 -23.43 -10.45 9.17
CA ASP A 152 -24.75 -10.38 9.80
C ASP A 152 -24.75 -9.40 10.98
N GLU A 153 -25.90 -9.26 11.65
CA GLU A 153 -26.10 -8.39 12.81
C GLU A 153 -25.08 -8.66 13.94
N ASP A 154 -24.60 -9.90 14.07
CA ASP A 154 -23.60 -10.34 15.05
C ASP A 154 -22.14 -10.23 14.56
N GLY A 155 -21.89 -9.68 13.36
CA GLY A 155 -20.53 -9.56 12.80
C GLY A 155 -19.94 -10.87 12.28
N LEU A 156 -20.78 -11.88 12.05
CA LEU A 156 -20.37 -13.20 11.53
C LEU A 156 -20.43 -13.23 10.01
N ILE A 157 -19.56 -14.02 9.38
CA ILE A 157 -19.57 -14.22 7.92
C ILE A 157 -19.96 -15.66 7.55
N PRO A 158 -20.63 -15.89 6.40
CA PRO A 158 -20.94 -17.23 5.94
C PRO A 158 -19.68 -18.02 5.55
N VAL A 159 -19.49 -19.20 6.15
CA VAL A 159 -18.31 -20.06 5.93
C VAL A 159 -18.21 -20.51 4.47
N LEU A 160 -19.33 -20.94 3.89
CA LEU A 160 -19.38 -21.41 2.50
C LEU A 160 -18.92 -20.33 1.51
N GLN A 161 -19.26 -19.05 1.75
CA GLN A 161 -18.82 -17.95 0.89
C GLN A 161 -17.30 -17.75 0.96
N PHE A 162 -16.73 -17.82 2.16
CA PHE A 162 -15.27 -17.71 2.34
C PHE A 162 -14.54 -18.88 1.68
N PHE A 163 -15.03 -20.11 1.88
CA PHE A 163 -14.43 -21.29 1.26
C PHE A 163 -14.46 -21.21 -0.28
N ASN A 164 -15.61 -20.83 -0.85
CA ASN A 164 -15.74 -20.62 -2.29
C ASN A 164 -14.82 -19.51 -2.82
N TYR A 165 -14.56 -18.47 -2.04
CA TYR A 165 -13.58 -17.45 -2.38
C TYR A 165 -12.17 -18.03 -2.49
N VAL A 166 -11.76 -18.88 -1.54
CA VAL A 166 -10.45 -19.57 -1.58
C VAL A 166 -10.37 -20.49 -2.80
N LEU A 167 -11.38 -21.33 -3.02
CA LEU A 167 -11.47 -22.21 -4.20
C LEU A 167 -11.28 -21.41 -5.50
N ARG A 168 -12.04 -20.32 -5.66
CA ARG A 168 -11.96 -19.49 -6.87
C ARG A 168 -10.58 -18.86 -7.05
N LYS A 169 -9.92 -18.44 -5.96
CA LYS A 169 -8.55 -17.91 -6.01
C LYS A 169 -7.57 -18.97 -6.48
N VAL A 170 -7.66 -20.19 -5.95
CA VAL A 170 -6.82 -21.33 -6.37
C VAL A 170 -7.07 -21.67 -7.83
N SER A 171 -8.33 -21.76 -8.26
CA SER A 171 -8.66 -22.05 -9.67
C SER A 171 -8.12 -21.00 -10.64
N LEU A 172 -8.17 -19.72 -10.26
CA LEU A 172 -7.59 -18.64 -11.07
C LEU A 172 -6.06 -18.71 -11.15
N LEU A 173 -5.40 -19.08 -10.06
CA LEU A 173 -3.95 -19.27 -10.04
C LEU A 173 -3.54 -20.48 -10.88
N GLN A 174 -4.27 -21.59 -10.76
CA GLN A 174 -4.07 -22.79 -11.59
C GLN A 174 -4.21 -22.45 -13.07
N ALA A 175 -5.33 -21.83 -13.47
CA ALA A 175 -5.56 -21.45 -14.86
C ALA A 175 -4.46 -20.52 -15.40
N ARG A 176 -3.94 -19.61 -14.55
CA ARG A 176 -2.81 -18.75 -14.92
C ARG A 176 -1.55 -19.56 -15.16
N LEU A 177 -1.23 -20.54 -14.30
CA LEU A 177 -0.07 -21.41 -14.47
C LEU A 177 -0.20 -22.30 -15.70
N ASP A 178 -1.39 -22.83 -15.94
CA ASP A 178 -1.67 -23.64 -17.14
C ASP A 178 -1.46 -22.81 -18.42
N MET A 179 -1.95 -21.58 -18.46
CA MET A 179 -1.72 -20.66 -19.60
C MET A 179 -0.24 -20.28 -19.74
N SER A 180 0.49 -20.18 -18.64
CA SER A 180 1.89 -19.79 -18.60
C SER A 180 2.82 -20.83 -19.29
N ALA A 181 2.37 -22.07 -19.42
CA ALA A 181 3.06 -23.13 -20.17
C ALA A 181 3.00 -22.92 -21.70
N TYR A 182 2.08 -22.09 -22.18
CA TYR A 182 1.92 -21.77 -23.61
C TYR A 182 2.55 -20.41 -23.99
N ASP A 183 3.00 -19.64 -23.01
CA ASP A 183 3.69 -18.37 -23.20
C ASP A 183 5.20 -18.61 -23.35
N ASN A 184 5.61 -19.06 -24.54
CA ASN A 184 6.99 -19.46 -24.84
C ASN A 184 8.00 -18.32 -24.73
N ASP A 185 7.54 -17.09 -24.90
CA ASP A 185 8.40 -15.92 -24.95
C ASP A 185 8.19 -15.00 -23.74
N HIS A 186 7.26 -15.32 -22.85
CA HIS A 186 7.03 -14.66 -21.57
C HIS A 186 6.67 -13.17 -21.72
N ASP A 187 6.02 -12.79 -22.83
CA ASP A 187 5.60 -11.42 -23.08
C ASP A 187 4.17 -11.13 -22.56
N GLY A 188 3.49 -12.17 -22.06
CA GLY A 188 2.14 -12.12 -21.50
C GLY A 188 1.03 -12.25 -22.55
N PHE A 189 1.36 -12.53 -23.81
CA PHE A 189 0.42 -12.78 -24.89
C PHE A 189 0.53 -14.22 -25.39
N LEU A 190 -0.62 -14.88 -25.57
CA LEU A 190 -0.67 -16.18 -26.23
C LEU A 190 -0.84 -15.98 -27.73
N THR A 191 -0.07 -16.72 -28.52
CA THR A 191 -0.16 -16.73 -29.99
C THR A 191 -0.59 -18.10 -30.48
N GLU A 192 -1.30 -18.13 -31.62
CA GLU A 192 -1.58 -19.38 -32.34
C GLU A 192 -0.36 -19.69 -33.22
N ASP A 193 0.11 -20.94 -33.16
CA ASP A 193 1.13 -21.47 -34.09
C ASP A 193 0.57 -21.69 -35.50
#